data_AF-A0A7J4LNX9-F1
#
_entry.id   AF-A0A7J4LNX9-F1
#
_cell.length_a   1.000
_cell.length_b   1.000
_cell.length_c   1.000
_cell.angle_alpha   90.00
_cell.angle_beta   90.00
_cell.angle_gamma   90.00
#
_symmetry.space_group_name_H-M   'P 1'
#
loop_
_entity.id
_entity.type
_entity.pdbx_description
1 polymer ?
#
loop_
_entity_poly.entity_id
_entity_poly.type
_entity_poly.pdbx_seq_one_letter_code
_entity_poly.pdbx_strand_id
1 'polypeptide(L)' 'YEEFHDRLEEVKFVEGVVLSDIATVMPSRMKDYILIRILPRSETGFMI' A
#
# COMPACT_ATOMS: atom_id res chain seq x y z
N TYR A 1 -12.71 -3.03 -0.31
CA TYR A 1 -11.62 -3.49 0.57
C TYR A 1 -11.56 -5.01 0.54
N GLU A 2 -12.58 -5.73 1.02
CA GLU A 2 -12.58 -7.21 1.10
C GLU A 2 -12.19 -7.95 -0.18
N GLU A 3 -12.56 -7.48 -1.37
CA GLU A 3 -12.22 -8.16 -2.63
C GLU A 3 -10.84 -7.77 -3.20
N PHE A 4 -10.29 -6.61 -2.78
CA PHE A 4 -9.18 -5.97 -3.48
C PHE A 4 -7.95 -5.70 -2.59
N HIS A 5 -8.04 -5.90 -1.28
CA HIS A 5 -6.94 -5.58 -0.37
C HIS A 5 -5.73 -6.51 -0.58
N ASP A 6 -5.95 -7.82 -0.68
CA ASP A 6 -4.88 -8.80 -0.94
C ASP A 6 -4.12 -8.48 -2.23
N ARG A 7 -4.86 -8.15 -3.30
CA ARG A 7 -4.27 -7.82 -4.60
C ARG A 7 -3.46 -6.53 -4.59
N LEU A 8 -3.82 -5.57 -3.73
CA LEU A 8 -3.11 -4.31 -3.58
C LEU A 8 -1.83 -4.50 -2.77
N GLU A 9 -1.88 -5.30 -1.70
CA GLU A 9 -0.72 -5.61 -0.88
C GLU A 9 0.35 -6.37 -1.68
N GLU A 10 -0.04 -7.25 -2.59
CA GLU A 10 0.89 -8.01 -3.45
C GLU A 10 1.43 -7.23 -4.67
N VAL A 11 1.07 -5.95 -4.84
CA VAL A 11 1.58 -5.15 -5.97
C VAL A 11 3.09 -4.98 -5.80
N LYS A 12 3.82 -5.64 -6.70
CA LYS A 12 5.27 -5.49 -6.85
C LYS A 12 5.57 -4.32 -7.76
N PHE A 13 6.37 -3.39 -7.26
CA PHE A 13 6.95 -2.33 -8.09
C PHE A 13 8.10 -2.91 -8.93
N VAL A 14 8.45 -2.19 -10.00
CA VAL A 14 9.49 -2.59 -10.97
C VAL A 14 10.85 -2.82 -10.28
N GLU A 15 11.07 -2.22 -9.11
CA GLU A 15 12.29 -2.30 -8.30
C GLU A 15 12.28 -3.44 -7.27
N GLY A 16 11.30 -4.35 -7.33
CA GLY A 16 11.23 -5.53 -6.47
C GLY A 16 10.68 -5.28 -5.06
N VAL A 17 10.23 -4.06 -4.78
CA VAL A 17 9.59 -3.68 -3.52
C VAL A 17 8.10 -3.98 -3.57
N VAL A 18 7.54 -4.48 -2.47
CA VAL A 18 6.11 -4.77 -2.34
C VAL A 18 5.40 -3.55 -1.73
N LEU A 19 4.17 -3.24 -2.16
CA LEU A 19 3.42 -2.10 -1.63
C LEU A 19 3.27 -2.13 -0.10
N SER A 20 3.14 -3.32 0.49
CA SER A 20 3.11 -3.54 1.93
C SER A 20 4.36 -3.04 2.67
N ASP A 21 5.51 -2.94 1.99
CA ASP A 21 6.78 -2.51 2.60
C ASP A 21 6.82 -0.98 2.79
N ILE A 22 6.11 -0.24 1.94
CA ILE A 22 6.18 1.24 1.88
C ILE A 22 4.86 1.91 2.29
N ALA A 23 3.76 1.16 2.35
CA ALA A 23 2.44 1.70 2.63
C ALA A 23 1.52 0.69 3.33
N THR A 24 0.61 1.23 4.15
CA THR A 24 -0.45 0.44 4.78
C THR A 24 -1.77 0.64 4.02
N VAL A 25 -2.42 -0.47 3.66
CA VAL A 25 -3.73 -0.47 3.00
C VAL A 25 -4.83 -0.62 4.06
N MET A 26 -5.75 0.34 4.11
CA MET A 26 -6.81 0.39 5.13
C MET A 26 -8.19 0.55 4.49
N PRO A 27 -9.25 -0.04 5.08
CA PRO A 27 -10.61 0.22 4.64
C PRO A 27 -11.01 1.66 4.98
N SER A 28 -11.59 2.38 4.02
CA SER A 28 -12.22 3.67 4.32
C SER A 28 -13.56 3.45 5.01
N ARG A 29 -13.88 4.32 5.98
CA ARG A 29 -15.24 4.39 6.55
C ARG A 29 -16.21 5.16 5.63
N MET A 30 -15.70 5.79 4.58
CA MET A 30 -16.52 6.32 3.49
C MET A 30 -16.77 5.22 2.46
N LYS A 31 -18.01 5.15 1.97
CA LYS A 31 -18.49 4.09 1.09
C LYS A 31 -17.56 3.93 -0.12
N ASP A 32 -17.06 2.71 -0.34
CA ASP A 32 -16.34 2.23 -1.52
C ASP A 32 -14.93 2.79 -1.78
N TYR A 33 -14.23 3.30 -0.76
CA TYR A 33 -12.83 3.73 -0.89
C TYR A 33 -11.85 2.83 -0.14
N ILE A 34 -10.62 2.72 -0.68
CA ILE A 34 -9.47 2.11 -0.02
C ILE A 34 -8.47 3.22 0.26
N LEU A 35 -7.99 3.30 1.50
CA LEU A 35 -7.00 4.28 1.92
C LEU A 35 -5.61 3.65 1.84
N ILE A 36 -4.67 4.33 1.18
CA ILE A 36 -3.27 3.94 1.15
C ILE A 36 -2.49 4.98 1.96
N ARG A 37 -1.92 4.56 3.09
CA ARG A 37 -1.08 5.40 3.94
C ARG A 37 0.38 5.10 3.66
N ILE A 38 1.08 6.01 3.00
CA ILE A 38 2.52 5.92 2.78
C ILE A 38 3.24 6.13 4.13
N LEU A 39 4.14 5.21 4.48
CA LEU A 39 4.92 5.31 5.71
C LEU A 39 5.95 6.44 5.57
N PRO A 40 6.12 7.31 6.59
CA PRO A 40 6.99 8.49 6.52
C PRO A 40 8.49 8.16 6.45
N ARG A 41 8.86 6.88 6.54
CA ARG A 41 10.23 6.41 6.38
C ARG A 41 10.18 5.06 5.68
N SER A 42 10.51 5.04 4.40
CA SER A 42 10.89 3.79 3.75
C SER A 42 12.20 3.34 4.39
N GLU A 43 12.19 2.24 5.14
CA GLU A 43 13.45 1.55 5.49
C GLU A 43 14.16 1.01 4.23
N THR A 44 13.50 1.07 3.08
CA THR A 44 13.98 0.74 1.74
C THR A 44 14.10 2.01 0.88
N GLY A 45 15.09 2.84 1.16
CA GLY A 45 15.85 3.64 0.16
C GLY A 45 15.15 4.56 -0.85
N PHE A 46 13.83 4.74 -0.88
CA PHE A 46 13.14 5.59 -1.85
C PHE A 46 12.62 6.87 -1.21
N MET A 47 13.20 7.99 -1.65
CA MET A 47 12.68 9.34 -1.45
C MET A 47 11.79 9.65 -2.66
N ILE A 48 10.56 10.10 -2.41
CA ILE A 48 9.57 10.47 -3.45
C ILE A 48 10.04 11.72 -4.19
#